data_AF-A0A2G9T7K3-F1
#
_entry.id   AF-A0A2G9T7K3-F1
#
_cell.length_a   1.000
_cell.length_b   1.000
_cell.length_c   1.000
_cell.angle_alpha   90.00
_cell.angle_beta   90.00
_cell.angle_gamma   90.00
#
_symmetry.space_group_name_H-M   'P 1'
#
loop_
_entity.id
_entity.type
_entity.pdbx_description
1 polymer ?
#
loop_
_entity_poly.entity_id
_entity_poly.type
_entity_poly.pdbx_seq_one_letter_code
_entity_poly.pdbx_strand_id
1 'polypeptide(L)'
;GTGAADGFYGEDTVRFGGVGSDQLAVPNTVFGQATTLSVFFADQPIDGILGLAFKTIAVDGVTPVFINAVDQGLVDQPIFTVFLEHVG
;
A
#
# COMPACT_ATOMS: atom_id res chain seq x y z
N GLY A 1 7.02 10.79 -11.00
CA GLY A 1 5.78 10.29 -11.63
C GLY A 1 5.09 11.47 -12.30
N THR A 2 4.35 11.23 -13.37
CA THR A 2 3.55 12.26 -14.07
C THR A 2 2.25 12.62 -13.34
N GLY A 3 1.83 11.81 -12.37
CA GLY A 3 0.67 12.08 -11.50
C GLY A 3 1.05 12.69 -10.14
N ALA A 4 0.07 13.34 -9.51
CA ALA A 4 0.11 13.85 -8.16
C ALA A 4 -1.20 13.49 -7.44
N ALA A 5 -1.14 13.37 -6.12
CA ALA A 5 -2.27 13.10 -5.25
C ALA A 5 -2.12 13.96 -3.99
N ASP A 6 -3.20 14.56 -3.54
CA ASP A 6 -3.28 15.35 -2.31
C ASP A 6 -4.44 14.85 -1.44
N GLY A 7 -4.29 14.97 -0.14
CA GLY A 7 -5.24 14.42 0.81
C GLY A 7 -4.76 14.54 2.25
N PHE A 8 -5.18 13.60 3.09
CA PHE A 8 -4.79 13.55 4.49
C PHE A 8 -4.50 12.09 4.91
N TYR A 9 -3.87 11.93 6.07
CA TYR A 9 -3.57 10.60 6.60
C TYR A 9 -4.73 10.04 7.43
N GLY A 10 -5.01 8.76 7.24
CA GLY A 10 -5.81 7.94 8.13
C GLY A 10 -4.99 6.77 8.68
N GLU A 11 -5.49 6.14 9.73
CA GLU A 11 -4.88 4.95 10.34
C GLU A 11 -5.93 3.87 10.53
N ASP A 12 -5.67 2.67 10.03
CA ASP A 12 -6.56 1.52 10.19
C ASP A 12 -5.78 0.20 9.98
N THR A 13 -6.49 -0.92 9.99
CA THR A 13 -5.97 -2.25 9.65
C THR A 13 -6.05 -2.50 8.14
N VAL A 14 -4.89 -2.56 7.48
CA VAL A 14 -4.78 -2.96 6.08
C VAL A 14 -4.72 -4.49 5.98
N ARG A 15 -5.44 -5.08 5.02
CA ARG A 15 -5.49 -6.54 4.82
C ARG A 15 -4.97 -6.90 3.44
N PHE A 16 -4.01 -7.83 3.36
CA PHE A 16 -3.58 -8.43 2.11
C PHE A 16 -4.36 -9.71 1.84
N GLY A 17 -4.74 -9.93 0.58
CA GLY A 17 -5.54 -11.09 0.16
C GLY A 17 -7.01 -10.76 -0.06
N GLY A 18 -7.71 -11.62 -0.80
CA GLY A 18 -9.12 -11.46 -1.11
C GLY A 18 -10.04 -11.65 0.10
N VAL A 19 -11.24 -11.08 0.04
CA VAL A 19 -12.26 -11.26 1.09
C VAL A 19 -12.57 -12.75 1.26
N GLY A 20 -12.54 -13.23 2.50
CA GLY A 20 -12.80 -14.65 2.82
C GLY A 20 -11.61 -15.59 2.61
N SER A 21 -10.44 -15.08 2.22
CA SER A 21 -9.18 -15.83 2.26
C SER A 21 -8.49 -15.71 3.62
N ASP A 22 -7.39 -16.44 3.81
CA ASP A 22 -6.50 -16.24 4.95
C ASP A 22 -5.70 -14.93 4.75
N GLN A 23 -6.27 -13.82 5.25
CA GLN A 23 -5.73 -12.49 5.02
C GLN A 23 -4.65 -12.14 6.04
N LEU A 24 -3.53 -11.61 5.56
CA LEU A 24 -2.55 -10.94 6.43
C LEU A 24 -3.12 -9.58 6.84
N ALA A 25 -3.52 -9.45 8.10
CA ALA A 25 -4.04 -8.21 8.68
C ALA A 25 -2.93 -7.42 9.39
N VAL A 26 -2.69 -6.19 8.96
CA VAL A 26 -1.63 -5.30 9.46
C VAL A 26 -2.26 -4.08 10.15
N PRO A 27 -2.43 -4.12 11.49
CA PRO A 27 -3.04 -3.03 12.24
C PRO A 27 -2.11 -1.81 12.36
N ASN A 28 -2.68 -0.68 12.79
CA ASN A 28 -1.97 0.59 13.00
C ASN A 28 -1.19 1.03 11.73
N THR A 29 -1.78 0.80 10.56
CA THR A 29 -1.17 1.18 9.28
C THR A 29 -1.69 2.56 8.90
N VAL A 30 -0.76 3.52 8.81
CA VAL A 30 -1.05 4.86 8.30
C VAL A 30 -1.03 4.85 6.77
N PHE A 31 -2.05 5.42 6.15
CA PHE A 31 -2.16 5.53 4.70
C PHE A 31 -2.81 6.85 4.28
N GLY A 32 -2.55 7.27 3.03
CA GLY A 32 -3.13 8.49 2.47
C GLY A 32 -4.55 8.26 1.97
N GLN A 33 -5.46 9.14 2.38
CA GLN A 33 -6.81 9.25 1.84
C GLN A 33 -6.83 10.43 0.86
N ALA A 34 -6.76 10.11 -0.43
CA ALA A 34 -6.72 11.13 -1.48
C ALA A 34 -8.08 11.83 -1.61
N THR A 35 -8.07 13.16 -1.56
CA THR A 35 -9.24 14.00 -1.84
C THR A 35 -9.13 14.67 -3.20
N THR A 36 -7.92 14.75 -3.75
CA THR A 36 -7.63 15.28 -5.08
C THR A 36 -6.62 14.37 -5.77
N LEU A 37 -6.87 14.05 -7.04
CA LEU A 37 -6.00 13.26 -7.90
C LEU A 37 -5.77 14.00 -9.22
N SER A 38 -4.56 13.88 -9.77
CA SER A 38 -4.26 14.38 -11.11
C SER A 38 -5.14 13.68 -12.16
N VAL A 39 -5.49 14.41 -13.22
CA VAL A 39 -6.30 13.92 -14.36
C VAL A 39 -5.76 12.65 -15.01
N PHE A 40 -4.45 12.39 -14.88
CA PHE A 40 -3.82 11.16 -15.35
C PHE A 40 -4.46 9.89 -14.75
N PHE A 41 -5.00 9.97 -13.52
CA PHE A 41 -5.65 8.85 -12.85
C PHE A 41 -7.12 8.67 -13.24
N ALA A 42 -7.74 9.62 -13.96
CA ALA A 42 -9.17 9.60 -14.25
C ALA A 42 -9.61 8.39 -15.10
N ASP A 43 -8.74 7.94 -16.01
CA ASP A 43 -9.02 6.84 -16.94
C ASP A 43 -8.31 5.53 -16.56
N GLN A 44 -7.66 5.47 -15.38
CA GLN A 44 -6.95 4.27 -14.94
C GLN A 44 -7.91 3.36 -14.15
N PRO A 45 -7.89 2.03 -14.38
CA PRO A 45 -8.77 1.08 -13.68
C PRO A 45 -8.33 0.80 -12.24
N ILE A 46 -7.52 1.67 -11.63
CA ILE A 46 -6.94 1.47 -10.30
C ILE A 46 -7.66 2.35 -9.28
N ASP A 47 -8.00 1.77 -8.13
CA ASP A 47 -8.58 2.52 -7.01
C ASP A 47 -7.52 3.27 -6.18
N GLY A 48 -6.25 2.87 -6.31
CA GLY A 48 -5.15 3.45 -5.55
C GLY A 48 -3.79 2.81 -5.83
N ILE A 49 -2.79 3.23 -5.06
CA ILE A 49 -1.41 2.75 -5.15
C ILE A 49 -0.95 2.29 -3.77
N LEU A 50 -0.37 1.08 -3.71
CA LEU A 50 0.27 0.56 -2.51
C LEU A 50 1.79 0.66 -2.64
N GLY A 51 2.42 1.53 -1.86
CA GLY A 51 3.87 1.68 -1.84
C GLY A 51 4.57 0.54 -1.10
N LEU A 52 5.48 -0.17 -1.78
CA LEU A 52 6.23 -1.31 -1.22
C LEU A 52 7.74 -1.04 -1.07
N ALA A 53 8.18 0.18 -1.37
CA ALA A 53 9.57 0.58 -1.27
C ALA A 53 9.95 0.99 0.17
N PHE A 54 11.23 1.33 0.37
CA PHE A 54 11.78 1.69 1.67
C PHE A 54 11.18 2.99 2.26
N LYS A 55 11.11 3.04 3.60
CA LYS A 55 10.66 4.21 4.37
C LYS A 55 11.42 5.50 4.05
N THR A 56 12.68 5.41 3.64
CA THR A 56 13.54 6.57 3.35
C THR A 56 13.04 7.44 2.19
N ILE A 57 12.14 6.92 1.36
CA ILE A 57 11.51 7.66 0.26
C ILE A 57 9.99 7.83 0.46
N ALA A 58 9.47 7.45 1.61
CA ALA A 58 8.09 7.71 1.96
C ALA A 58 7.91 9.20 2.27
N VAL A 59 6.87 9.81 1.70
CA VAL A 59 6.46 11.17 2.07
C VAL A 59 6.18 11.21 3.57
N ASP A 60 6.66 12.25 4.23
CA ASP A 60 6.58 12.48 5.69
C ASP A 60 7.15 11.34 6.56
N GLY A 61 7.93 10.43 5.96
CA GLY A 61 8.53 9.31 6.68
C GLY A 61 7.50 8.34 7.26
N VAL A 62 6.32 8.23 6.66
CA VAL A 62 5.31 7.23 7.05
C VAL A 62 5.86 5.82 6.83
N THR A 63 5.66 4.92 7.80
CA THR A 63 6.12 3.53 7.68
C THR A 63 5.28 2.79 6.62
N PRO A 64 5.88 2.26 5.54
CA PRO A 64 5.18 1.47 4.54
C PRO A 64 4.56 0.20 5.15
N VAL A 65 3.41 -0.23 4.62
CA VAL A 65 2.60 -1.32 5.19
C VAL A 65 3.36 -2.63 5.38
N PHE A 66 4.22 -3.03 4.43
CA PHE A 66 4.96 -4.28 4.55
C PHE A 66 6.07 -4.18 5.61
N ILE A 67 6.69 -3.01 5.75
CA ILE A 67 7.65 -2.76 6.84
C ILE A 67 6.93 -2.81 8.19
N ASN A 68 5.74 -2.23 8.30
CA ASN A 68 4.91 -2.33 9.51
C ASN A 68 4.57 -3.80 9.86
N ALA A 69 4.27 -4.63 8.87
CA ALA A 69 4.02 -6.05 9.07
C ALA A 69 5.26 -6.81 9.60
N VAL A 70 6.44 -6.48 9.06
CA VAL A 70 7.72 -7.03 9.54
C VAL A 70 8.01 -6.59 10.97
N ASP A 71 7.87 -5.30 11.27
CA ASP A 71 8.13 -4.73 12.60
C ASP A 71 7.21 -5.34 13.68
N GLN A 72 5.98 -5.70 13.31
CA GLN A 72 5.03 -6.38 14.17
C GLN A 72 5.19 -7.91 14.22
N GLY A 73 6.12 -8.49 13.46
CA GLY A 73 6.36 -9.94 13.43
C GLY A 73 5.22 -10.74 12.79
N LEU A 74 4.46 -10.13 11.89
CA LEU A 74 3.31 -10.76 11.23
C LEU A 74 3.69 -11.63 10.02
N VAL A 75 4.98 -11.64 9.66
CA VAL A 75 5.55 -12.44 8.58
C VAL A 75 6.76 -13.21 9.07
N ASP A 76 6.93 -14.44 8.57
CA ASP A 76 8.06 -15.31 8.98
C ASP A 76 9.41 -14.77 8.51
N GLN A 77 9.42 -14.08 7.37
CA GLN A 77 10.62 -13.48 6.78
C GLN A 77 10.32 -12.09 6.22
N PRO A 78 11.27 -11.13 6.29
CA PRO A 78 11.11 -9.78 5.76
C PRO A 78 11.29 -9.73 4.23
N ILE A 79 10.59 -10.61 3.50
CA ILE A 79 10.71 -10.80 2.07
C ILE A 79 9.31 -10.92 1.47
N PHE A 80 9.08 -10.28 0.33
CA PHE A 80 7.93 -10.54 -0.53
C PHE A 80 8.41 -10.82 -1.96
N THR A 81 7.61 -11.53 -2.73
CA THR A 81 7.84 -11.78 -4.16
C THR A 81 6.67 -11.24 -4.96
N VAL A 82 6.91 -10.93 -6.24
CA VAL A 82 5.86 -10.51 -7.17
C VAL A 82 5.72 -11.61 -8.21
N PHE A 83 4.52 -12.17 -8.31
CA PHE A 83 4.12 -13.03 -9.42
C PHE A 83 3.20 -12.22 -10.33
N LEU A 84 3.61 -12.06 -11.59
CA LEU A 84 2.81 -11.40 -12.61
C LEU A 84 2.62 -12.39 -13.76
N GLU A 85 1.44 -12.99 -13.83
CA GLU A 85 1.07 -13.86 -14.94
C GLU A 85 0.81 -13.02 -16.18
N HIS A 86 1.47 -13.36 -17.29
CA HIS A 86 1.13 -12.77 -18.57
C HIS A 86 -0.09 -13.48 -19.14
N VAL A 87 -1.24 -12.80 -19.10
CA VAL A 87 -2.45 -13.25 -19.80
C VAL A 87 -2.44 -12.62 -21.20
N GLY A 88 -2.29 -13.46 -22.22
CA GLY A 88 -2.33 -13.11 -23.64
C GLY A 88 -3.43 -13.86 -24.37
#